data_AF-A0A537H029-F1
#
_entry.id   AF-A0A537H029-F1
#
_cell.length_a   1.000
_cell.length_b   1.000
_cell.length_c   1.000
_cell.angle_alpha   90.00
_cell.angle_beta   90.00
_cell.angle_gamma   90.00
#
_symmetry.space_group_name_H-M   'P 1'
#
loop_
_entity.id
_entity.type
_entity.pdbx_description
1 polymer ?
#
loop_
_entity_poly.entity_id
_entity_poly.type
_entity_poly.pdbx_seq_one_letter_code
_entity_poly.pdbx_strand_id
1 'polypeptide(L)'
;MTEIVQISFDRRLWSGPKPSSFIVYALDVGHLALAPEPIPEYERTALFKEKAKATLNGHFAVEVPVRVYGFYRLDESDYTAMASEKKPKTIEIIL
;
A
#
# COMPACT_ATOMS: atom_id res chain seq x y z
N MET A 1 3.36 -12.18 -17.95
CA MET A 1 4.07 -11.39 -16.94
C MET A 1 3.10 -10.33 -16.43
N THR A 2 2.88 -10.23 -15.12
CA THR A 2 2.08 -9.14 -14.56
C THR A 2 2.96 -7.90 -14.54
N GLU A 3 2.54 -6.84 -15.21
CA GLU A 3 3.24 -5.56 -15.16
C GLU A 3 3.09 -4.94 -13.76
N ILE A 4 4.17 -4.33 -13.26
CA ILE A 4 4.26 -3.74 -11.92
C ILE A 4 4.59 -2.25 -12.00
N VAL A 5 4.02 -1.48 -11.09
CA VAL A 5 4.29 -0.05 -10.89
C VAL A 5 4.79 0.16 -9.47
N GLN A 6 5.78 1.04 -9.32
CA GLN A 6 6.32 1.38 -8.01
C GLN A 6 5.61 2.63 -7.47
N ILE A 7 5.01 2.52 -6.29
CA ILE A 7 4.53 3.67 -5.52
C ILE A 7 5.60 3.99 -4.48
N SER A 8 6.09 5.22 -4.49
CA SER A 8 7.12 5.71 -3.56
C SER A 8 6.51 6.65 -2.53
N PHE A 9 7.00 6.55 -1.30
CA PHE A 9 6.54 7.31 -0.16
C PHE A 9 7.72 7.91 0.60
N ASP A 10 7.46 8.97 1.37
CA ASP A 10 8.43 9.48 2.33
C ASP A 10 8.82 8.37 3.32
N ARG A 11 10.13 8.20 3.56
CA ARG A 11 10.69 7.23 4.50
C ARG A 11 10.05 7.30 5.90
N ARG A 12 9.59 8.48 6.33
CA ARG A 12 8.97 8.75 7.64
C ARG A 12 7.62 8.05 7.83
N LEU A 13 6.92 7.72 6.74
CA LEU A 13 5.65 6.99 6.81
C LEU A 13 5.82 5.54 7.28
N TRP A 14 7.05 5.03 7.24
CA TRP A 14 7.38 3.71 7.73
C TRP A 14 8.29 3.83 8.96
N SER A 15 7.86 3.38 10.14
CA SER A 15 8.72 3.33 11.34
C SER A 15 9.21 1.92 11.68
N GLY A 16 8.82 0.92 10.89
CA GLY A 16 9.15 -0.48 11.14
C GLY A 16 10.53 -0.92 10.62
N PRO A 17 10.89 -2.20 10.84
CA PRO A 17 12.08 -2.82 10.23
C PRO A 17 11.96 -2.85 8.70
N LYS A 18 13.04 -3.10 7.97
CA LYS A 18 13.00 -3.20 6.50
C LYS A 18 12.02 -4.32 6.07
N PRO A 19 10.87 -3.97 5.47
CA PRO A 19 9.87 -4.95 5.08
C PRO A 19 10.27 -5.57 3.73
N SER A 20 10.15 -6.88 3.61
CA SER A 20 10.38 -7.59 2.34
C SER A 20 9.15 -7.54 1.43
N SER A 21 7.96 -7.43 2.01
CA SER A 21 6.69 -7.35 1.31
C SER A 21 5.63 -6.64 2.15
N PHE A 22 4.60 -6.18 1.48
CA PHE A 22 3.35 -5.71 2.05
C PHE A 22 2.18 -6.51 1.49
N ILE A 23 1.07 -6.48 2.20
CA ILE A 23 -0.26 -6.80 1.70
C ILE A 23 -0.92 -5.47 1.38
N VAL A 24 -1.31 -5.32 0.11
CA VAL A 24 -2.11 -4.21 -0.38
C VAL A 24 -3.55 -4.63 -0.26
N TYR A 25 -4.33 -3.90 0.54
CA TYR A 25 -5.77 -4.07 0.68
C TYR A 25 -6.48 -2.93 -0.05
N ALA A 26 -7.39 -3.28 -0.93
CA ALA A 26 -8.38 -2.36 -1.46
C ALA A 26 -9.60 -2.35 -0.56
N LEU A 27 -9.75 -1.29 0.23
CA LEU A 27 -10.83 -1.20 1.21
C LEU A 27 -12.11 -0.67 0.57
N ASP A 28 -11.98 0.34 -0.30
CA ASP A 28 -13.06 0.84 -1.15
C ASP A 28 -12.49 1.50 -2.43
N VAL A 29 -13.29 2.29 -3.15
CA VAL A 29 -12.91 2.94 -4.42
C VAL A 29 -11.85 4.03 -4.29
N GLY A 30 -11.62 4.57 -3.09
CA GLY A 30 -10.67 5.64 -2.81
C GLY A 30 -9.63 5.31 -1.76
N HIS A 31 -9.72 4.13 -1.12
CA HIS A 31 -8.91 3.78 0.04
C HIS A 31 -8.12 2.47 -0.16
N LEU A 32 -6.80 2.59 -0.17
CA LEU A 32 -5.85 1.48 -0.10
C LEU A 32 -5.15 1.45 1.27
N ALA A 33 -4.93 0.24 1.80
CA ALA A 33 -4.10 0.03 2.98
C ALA A 33 -2.93 -0.89 2.68
N LEU A 34 -1.73 -0.51 3.10
CA LEU A 34 -0.52 -1.29 3.01
C LEU A 34 -0.17 -1.79 4.41
N ALA A 35 -0.23 -3.11 4.65
CA ALA A 35 0.23 -3.71 5.90
C ALA A 35 1.34 -4.76 5.70
N PRO A 36 2.35 -4.84 6.59
CA PRO A 36 3.40 -5.87 6.54
C PRO A 36 2.89 -7.26 6.95
N GLU A 37 1.79 -7.32 7.69
CA GLU A 37 1.18 -8.51 8.26
C GLU A 37 -0.35 -8.46 8.04
N PRO A 38 -1.04 -9.61 8.04
CA PRO A 38 -2.49 -9.65 7.87
C PRO A 38 -3.24 -8.86 8.95
N ILE A 39 -4.23 -8.07 8.53
CA ILE A 39 -5.11 -7.32 9.43
C ILE A 39 -6.49 -7.99 9.43
N PRO A 40 -6.94 -8.59 10.55
CA PRO A 40 -8.18 -9.38 10.57
C PRO A 40 -9.43 -8.68 10.05
N GLU A 41 -9.53 -7.36 10.25
CA GLU A 41 -10.61 -6.54 9.72
C GLU A 41 -10.55 -6.47 8.19
N TYR A 42 -9.41 -6.06 7.62
CA TYR A 42 -9.22 -5.91 6.18
C TYR A 42 -9.28 -7.23 5.44
N GLU A 43 -8.84 -8.31 6.07
CA GLU A 43 -8.98 -9.67 5.56
C GLU A 43 -10.45 -10.07 5.29
N ARG A 44 -11.40 -9.46 5.99
CA ARG A 44 -12.84 -9.73 5.83
C ARG A 44 -13.54 -8.74 4.92
N THR A 45 -13.09 -7.49 4.90
CA THR A 45 -13.81 -6.39 4.27
C THR A 45 -13.21 -5.90 2.97
N ALA A 46 -11.93 -6.18 2.70
CA ALA A 46 -11.27 -5.70 1.50
C ALA A 46 -11.93 -6.28 0.24
N LEU A 47 -12.16 -5.42 -0.76
CA LEU A 47 -12.66 -5.80 -2.08
C LEU A 47 -11.69 -6.73 -2.79
N PHE A 48 -10.39 -6.49 -2.62
CA PHE A 48 -9.34 -7.43 -2.96
C PHE A 48 -8.10 -7.20 -2.09
N LYS A 49 -7.21 -8.18 -2.09
CA LYS A 49 -5.88 -8.06 -1.48
C LYS A 49 -4.82 -8.69 -2.35
N GLU A 50 -3.60 -8.17 -2.26
CA GLU A 50 -2.47 -8.70 -3.01
C GLU A 50 -1.15 -8.53 -2.26
N LYS A 51 -0.24 -9.49 -2.43
CA LYS A 51 1.11 -9.36 -1.88
C LYS A 51 1.95 -8.52 -2.84
N ALA A 52 2.49 -7.42 -2.35
CA ALA A 52 3.36 -6.51 -3.07
C ALA A 52 4.78 -6.57 -2.49
N LYS A 53 5.78 -6.50 -3.35
CA LYS A 53 7.17 -6.42 -2.91
C LYS A 53 7.43 -5.01 -2.37
N ALA A 54 8.19 -4.92 -1.28
CA ALA A 54 8.56 -3.64 -0.72
C ALA A 54 10.07 -3.45 -0.73
N THR A 55 10.47 -2.22 -0.99
CA THR A 55 11.87 -1.83 -1.05
C THR A 55 12.09 -0.64 -0.12
N LEU A 56 13.15 -0.74 0.69
CA LEU A 56 13.58 0.32 1.60
C LEU A 56 15.06 0.59 1.36
N ASN A 57 15.36 1.42 0.37
CA ASN A 57 16.69 1.83 -0.06
C ASN A 57 16.69 3.35 -0.33
N GLY A 58 16.96 4.16 0.70
CA GLY A 58 16.89 5.63 0.63
C GLY A 58 15.46 6.20 0.62
N HIS A 59 14.51 5.51 -0.01
CA HIS A 59 13.08 5.78 0.04
C HIS A 59 12.29 4.48 0.35
N PHE A 60 11.06 4.63 0.83
CA PHE A 60 10.13 3.51 1.01
C PHE A 60 9.27 3.38 -0.25
N ALA A 61 9.22 2.19 -0.84
CA ALA A 61 8.47 1.92 -2.06
C ALA A 61 7.77 0.55 -2.01
N VAL A 62 6.63 0.47 -2.70
CA VAL A 62 5.84 -0.76 -2.85
C VAL A 62 5.55 -0.99 -4.33
N GLU A 63 5.88 -2.19 -4.81
CA GLU A 63 5.65 -2.65 -6.18
C GLU A 63 4.24 -3.26 -6.26
N VAL A 64 3.28 -2.51 -6.81
CA VAL A 64 1.89 -2.94 -6.99
C VAL A 64 1.64 -3.34 -8.45
N PRO A 65 0.73 -4.27 -8.75
CA PRO A 65 0.36 -4.56 -10.14
C PRO A 65 -0.27 -3.35 -10.83
N VAL A 66 -0.01 -3.20 -12.13
CA VAL A 66 -0.59 -2.13 -12.97
C VAL A 66 -2.11 -2.09 -12.86
N ARG A 67 -2.80 -3.24 -12.76
CA ARG A 67 -4.27 -3.28 -12.58
C ARG A 67 -4.75 -2.52 -11.34
N VAL A 68 -3.99 -2.58 -10.24
CA VAL A 68 -4.31 -1.88 -8.98
C VAL A 68 -4.03 -0.41 -9.17
N TYR A 69 -2.85 -0.10 -9.68
CA TYR A 69 -2.42 1.27 -9.94
C TYR A 69 -3.39 2.03 -10.85
N GLY A 70 -3.83 1.39 -11.95
CA GLY A 70 -4.76 1.96 -12.92
C GLY A 70 -6.22 2.03 -12.44
N PHE A 71 -6.70 1.03 -11.67
CA PHE A 71 -8.05 1.09 -11.08
C PHE A 71 -8.22 2.34 -10.20
N TYR A 72 -7.19 2.64 -9.42
CA TYR A 72 -7.15 3.80 -8.53
C TYR A 72 -6.64 5.08 -9.19
N ARG A 73 -6.28 5.05 -10.48
CA ARG A 73 -5.75 6.20 -11.24
C ARG A 73 -4.67 6.97 -10.47
N LEU A 74 -3.74 6.22 -9.86
CA LEU A 74 -2.73 6.77 -8.93
C LEU A 74 -1.71 7.70 -9.61
N ASP A 75 -1.63 7.68 -10.93
CA ASP A 75 -0.86 8.61 -11.77
C ASP A 75 -1.57 9.95 -11.99
N GLU A 76 -2.90 9.95 -11.97
CA GLU A 76 -3.73 11.11 -12.30
C GLU A 76 -4.37 11.76 -11.08
N SER A 77 -4.41 11.05 -9.95
CA SER A 77 -5.11 11.47 -8.73
C SER A 77 -4.13 11.96 -7.68
N ASP A 78 -4.41 13.13 -7.09
CA ASP A 78 -3.69 13.61 -5.91
C ASP A 78 -4.04 12.72 -4.72
N TYR A 79 -3.16 11.78 -4.37
CA TYR A 79 -3.36 10.91 -3.22
C TYR A 79 -2.60 11.39 -1.99
N THR A 80 -3.17 11.14 -0.81
CA THR A 80 -2.52 11.34 0.47
C THR A 80 -2.10 9.99 1.05
N ALA A 81 -0.82 9.85 1.36
CA ALA A 81 -0.29 8.69 2.09
C ALA A 81 0.00 9.05 3.55
N MET A 82 -0.50 8.26 4.49
CA MET A 82 -0.33 8.48 5.93
C MET A 82 -0.10 7.19 6.70
N ALA A 83 0.65 7.26 7.80
CA ALA A 83 0.77 6.13 8.72
C ALA A 83 -0.52 6.04 9.55
N SER A 84 -1.08 4.83 9.66
CA SER A 84 -2.29 4.58 10.46
C SER A 84 -2.00 4.71 11.94
N GLU A 85 -2.79 5.52 12.65
CA GLU A 85 -2.72 5.65 14.11
C GLU A 85 -3.36 4.46 14.83
N LYS A 86 -4.38 3.85 14.20
CA LYS A 86 -5.16 2.75 14.78
C LYS A 86 -4.51 1.40 14.52
N LYS A 87 -3.88 1.23 13.36
CA LYS A 87 -3.30 -0.04 12.92
C LYS A 87 -1.78 0.12 12.78
N PRO A 88 -0.99 -0.32 13.78
CA PRO A 88 0.46 -0.12 13.78
C PRO A 88 1.10 -0.61 12.49
N LYS A 89 2.08 0.14 11.98
CA LYS A 89 2.85 -0.22 10.77
C LYS A 89 1.95 -0.40 9.53
N THR A 90 0.80 0.27 9.47
CA THR A 90 -0.04 0.30 8.26
C THR A 90 0.09 1.67 7.62
N ILE A 91 0.19 1.71 6.29
CA ILE A 91 0.15 2.97 5.52
C ILE A 91 -1.18 3.00 4.80
N GLU A 92 -1.95 4.06 5.02
CA GLU A 92 -3.22 4.33 4.36
C GLU A 92 -2.94 5.28 3.19
N ILE A 93 -3.52 4.98 2.02
CA ILE A 93 -3.49 5.84 0.82
C ILE A 93 -4.93 6.19 0.49
N ILE A 94 -5.22 7.49 0.50
CA ILE A 94 -6.55 8.06 0.24
C ILE A 94 -6.48 8.93 -1.01
N LEU A 95 -7.41 8.72 -1.93
CA LEU A 95 -7.55 9.44 -3.20
C LEU A 95 -8.57 10.57 -3.12
#